data_AF-A0A2P5WLY3-F1
#
_entry.id   AF-A0A2P5WLY3-F1
#
_cell.length_a   1.000
_cell.length_b   1.000
_cell.length_c   1.000
_cell.angle_alpha   90.00
_cell.angle_beta   90.00
_cell.angle_gamma   90.00
#
_symmetry.space_group_name_H-M   'P 1'
#
loop_
_entity.id
_entity.type
_entity.pdbx_description
1 polymer ?
#
loop_
_entity_poly.entity_id
_entity_poly.type
_entity_poly.pdbx_seq_one_letter_code
_entity_poly.pdbx_strand_id
1 'polypeptide(L)'
;MQPLPLRAAQDLVRFLHQPIYRNQRFKLWLSYFEIYGGLAILLAYFLRLSKNKYLAGDFFSLADLSHLPFTQYLVGQMGKEYMTTNSKHVSAWWDDISSRPSWQKVLQLYAPPF
;
A
#
# COMPACT_ATOMS: atom_id res chain seq x y z
N MET A 1 -16.02 -0.18 -12.90
CA MET A 1 -14.72 -0.63 -12.36
C MET A 1 -14.80 -2.12 -12.10
N GLN A 2 -13.80 -2.91 -12.50
CA GLN A 2 -13.78 -4.34 -12.15
C GLN A 2 -13.44 -4.52 -10.66
N PRO A 3 -14.16 -5.40 -9.94
CA PRO A 3 -13.88 -5.67 -8.53
C PRO A 3 -12.56 -6.44 -8.40
N LEU A 4 -11.76 -6.06 -7.41
CA LEU A 4 -10.54 -6.77 -7.09
C LEU A 4 -10.86 -8.23 -6.68
N PRO A 5 -10.12 -9.25 -7.17
CA PRO A 5 -10.34 -10.61 -6.76
C PRO A 5 -10.08 -10.77 -5.26
N LEU A 6 -11.11 -11.14 -4.49
CA LEU A 6 -11.04 -11.28 -3.03
C LEU A 6 -9.85 -12.16 -2.58
N ARG A 7 -9.61 -13.26 -3.30
CA ARG A 7 -8.51 -14.19 -3.01
C ARG A 7 -7.13 -13.52 -3.04
N ALA A 8 -6.87 -12.70 -4.05
CA ALA A 8 -5.58 -12.01 -4.19
C ALA A 8 -5.35 -11.01 -3.04
N ALA A 9 -6.40 -10.30 -2.62
CA ALA A 9 -6.33 -9.41 -1.46
C ALA A 9 -6.07 -10.19 -0.15
N GLN A 10 -6.71 -11.35 0.02
CA GLN A 10 -6.52 -12.20 1.21
C GLN A 10 -5.11 -12.77 1.31
N ASP A 11 -4.56 -13.25 0.19
CA ASP A 11 -3.19 -13.79 0.14
C ASP A 11 -2.16 -12.73 0.52
N LEU A 12 -2.37 -11.50 0.06
CA LEU A 12 -1.53 -10.36 0.38
C LEU A 12 -1.57 -9.95 1.86
N VAL A 13 -2.73 -10.03 2.52
CA VAL A 13 -2.81 -9.70 3.96
C VAL A 13 -2.25 -10.81 4.83
N ARG A 14 -2.38 -12.08 4.42
CA ARG A 14 -1.66 -13.19 5.09
C ARG A 14 -0.15 -12.98 5.08
N PHE A 15 0.39 -12.44 3.99
CA PHE A 15 1.80 -12.11 3.88
C PHE A 15 2.23 -11.08 4.95
N LEU A 16 1.48 -9.99 5.12
CA LEU A 16 1.75 -8.99 6.16
C LEU A 16 1.62 -9.51 7.59
N HIS A 17 0.83 -10.56 7.81
CA HIS A 17 0.65 -11.15 9.13
C HIS A 17 1.82 -12.06 9.54
N GLN A 18 2.78 -12.32 8.65
CA GLN A 18 3.93 -13.15 9.00
C GLN A 18 4.78 -12.49 10.10
N PRO A 19 5.39 -13.28 11.01
CA PRO A 19 6.21 -12.78 12.12
C PRO A 19 7.36 -11.86 11.67
N ILE A 20 7.84 -12.05 10.45
CA ILE A 20 8.87 -11.21 9.82
C ILE A 20 8.43 -9.75 9.81
N TYR A 21 7.17 -9.45 9.46
CA TYR A 21 6.65 -8.09 9.39
C TYR A 21 6.36 -7.45 10.75
N ARG A 22 6.26 -8.25 11.82
CA ARG A 22 6.03 -7.76 13.20
C ARG A 22 7.32 -7.52 14.00
N ASN A 23 8.49 -7.93 13.50
CA ASN A 23 9.74 -7.89 14.24
C ASN A 23 10.43 -6.50 14.16
N GLN A 24 11.07 -6.06 15.25
CA GLN A 24 11.89 -4.85 15.32
C GLN A 24 13.01 -4.83 14.27
N ARG A 25 13.60 -5.98 13.92
CA ARG A 25 14.60 -6.08 12.85
C ARG A 25 14.04 -5.65 11.48
N PHE A 26 12.79 -6.00 11.19
CA PHE A 26 12.13 -5.59 9.95
C PHE A 26 11.76 -4.10 9.96
N LYS A 27 11.35 -3.56 11.12
CA LYS A 27 11.13 -2.11 11.29
C LYS A 27 12.42 -1.31 11.01
N LEU A 28 13.55 -1.76 11.53
CA LEU A 28 14.87 -1.15 11.27
C LEU A 28 15.28 -1.26 9.80
N TRP A 29 15.08 -2.44 9.20
CA TRP A 29 15.33 -2.65 7.77
C TRP A 29 14.46 -1.73 6.90
N LEU A 30 13.19 -1.52 7.27
CA LEU A 30 12.30 -0.58 6.61
C LEU A 30 12.73 0.87 6.77
N SER A 31 13.17 1.29 7.96
CA SER A 31 13.73 2.62 8.19
C SER A 31 14.99 2.83 7.33
N TYR A 32 15.86 1.82 7.22
CA TYR A 32 17.02 1.87 6.32
C TYR A 32 16.60 2.00 4.86
N PHE A 33 15.68 1.15 4.40
CA PHE A 33 15.15 1.21 3.04
C PHE A 33 14.46 2.54 2.73
N GLU A 34 13.79 3.16 3.71
CA GLU A 34 13.18 4.47 3.51
C GLU A 34 14.21 5.58 3.32
N ILE A 35 15.26 5.61 4.15
CA ILE A 35 16.32 6.62 4.08
C ILE A 35 17.05 6.55 2.74
N TYR A 36 17.31 5.33 2.24
CA TYR A 36 18.11 5.13 1.03
C TYR A 36 17.30 4.88 -0.25
N GLY A 37 16.08 4.36 -0.15
CA GLY A 37 15.25 3.93 -1.29
C GLY A 37 13.79 4.42 -1.24
N GLY A 38 13.30 4.90 -0.10
CA GLY A 38 11.94 5.41 0.06
C GLY A 38 11.68 6.63 -0.83
N LEU A 39 12.68 7.49 -0.97
CA LEU A 39 12.61 8.64 -1.88
C LEU A 39 12.40 8.20 -3.34
N ALA A 40 13.07 7.14 -3.78
CA ALA A 40 12.95 6.63 -5.15
C ALA A 40 11.54 6.07 -5.42
N ILE A 41 10.94 5.37 -4.46
CA ILE A 41 9.57 4.85 -4.57
C ILE A 41 8.56 6.00 -4.61
N LEU A 42 8.72 7.00 -3.74
CA LEU A 42 7.84 8.17 -3.70
C LEU A 42 7.92 8.97 -5.00
N LEU A 43 9.13 9.15 -5.55
CA LEU A 43 9.35 9.79 -6.84
C LEU A 43 8.71 8.98 -7.98
N ALA A 44 8.82 7.65 -7.97
CA ALA A 44 8.18 6.80 -8.95
C ALA A 44 6.64 6.93 -8.91
N TYR A 45 6.04 6.92 -7.71
CA TYR A 45 4.60 7.17 -7.54
C TYR A 45 4.21 8.54 -8.06
N PHE A 46 4.95 9.59 -7.71
CA PHE A 46 4.69 10.95 -8.16
C PHE A 46 4.74 11.06 -9.70
N LEU A 47 5.80 10.55 -10.32
CA LEU A 47 5.97 10.60 -11.77
C LEU A 47 4.89 9.82 -12.53
N ARG A 48 4.44 8.70 -11.97
CA ARG A 48 3.44 7.84 -12.61
C ARG A 48 2.02 8.37 -12.41
N LEU A 49 1.66 8.76 -11.18
CA LEU A 49 0.33 9.21 -10.79
C LEU A 49 0.04 10.68 -11.14
N SER A 50 1.07 11.47 -11.47
CA SER A 50 0.86 12.80 -12.08
C SER A 50 0.33 12.71 -13.51
N LYS A 51 0.57 11.59 -14.21
CA LYS A 51 0.17 11.37 -15.60
C LYS A 51 -0.97 10.39 -15.77
N ASN A 52 -1.10 9.44 -14.84
CA ASN A 52 -2.04 8.32 -14.93
C ASN A 52 -2.86 8.21 -13.65
N LYS A 53 -4.06 7.62 -13.75
CA LYS A 53 -4.91 7.39 -12.57
C LYS A 53 -4.37 6.30 -11.63
N TYR A 54 -3.70 5.29 -12.20
CA TYR A 54 -3.15 4.13 -11.50
C TYR A 54 -1.67 3.93 -11.88
N LEU A 55 -0.96 3.09 -11.12
CA LEU A 55 0.47 2.85 -11.35
C LEU A 55 0.76 2.22 -12.73
N ALA A 56 -0.14 1.40 -13.25
CA ALA A 56 0.02 0.82 -14.59
C ALA A 56 -0.56 1.66 -15.73
N GLY A 57 -1.27 2.76 -15.45
CA GLY A 57 -1.98 3.55 -16.46
C GLY A 57 -3.39 3.93 -16.02
N ASP A 58 -4.36 3.81 -16.92
CA ASP A 58 -5.73 4.28 -16.67
C ASP A 58 -6.65 3.26 -16.00
N PHE A 59 -6.19 2.02 -15.83
CA PHE A 59 -6.94 0.94 -15.20
C PHE A 59 -6.24 0.39 -13.96
N PHE A 60 -7.05 -0.04 -13.00
CA PHE A 60 -6.57 -0.71 -11.79
C PHE A 60 -5.92 -2.04 -12.15
N SER A 61 -4.68 -2.24 -11.71
CA SER A 61 -3.84 -3.36 -12.14
C SER A 61 -3.24 -4.14 -10.97
N LEU A 62 -2.52 -5.23 -11.29
CA LEU A 62 -1.75 -5.98 -10.31
C LEU A 62 -0.68 -5.13 -9.61
N ALA A 63 -0.13 -4.11 -10.29
CA ALA A 63 0.83 -3.21 -9.67
C ALA A 63 0.19 -2.50 -8.47
N ASP A 64 -0.97 -1.86 -8.65
CA ASP A 64 -1.70 -1.18 -7.59
C ASP A 64 -2.07 -2.14 -6.44
N LEU A 65 -2.51 -3.35 -6.80
CA LEU A 65 -2.83 -4.39 -5.83
C LEU A 65 -1.64 -4.81 -4.97
N SER A 66 -0.48 -5.03 -5.57
CA SER A 66 0.73 -5.45 -4.84
C SER A 66 1.21 -4.41 -3.83
N HIS A 67 0.88 -3.14 -4.05
CA HIS A 67 1.26 -2.03 -3.16
C HIS A 67 0.26 -1.79 -2.02
N LEU A 68 -1.00 -2.22 -2.13
CA LEU A 68 -2.04 -2.05 -1.09
C LEU A 68 -1.61 -2.48 0.33
N PRO A 69 -1.07 -3.69 0.55
CA PRO A 69 -0.78 -4.19 1.88
C PRO A 69 0.40 -3.43 2.49
N PHE A 70 1.43 -3.22 1.69
CA PHE A 70 2.62 -2.52 2.14
C PHE A 70 2.31 -1.07 2.52
N THR A 71 1.55 -0.36 1.69
CA THR A 71 1.12 1.01 1.98
C THR A 71 0.19 1.06 3.21
N GLN A 72 -0.73 0.10 3.38
CA GLN A 72 -1.57 0.01 4.59
C GLN A 72 -0.72 -0.14 5.86
N TYR A 73 0.32 -0.98 5.82
CA TYR A 73 1.24 -1.16 6.94
C TYR A 73 2.03 0.13 7.23
N LEU A 74 2.51 0.82 6.20
CA LEU A 74 3.26 2.06 6.38
C LEU A 74 2.41 3.20 6.96
N VAL A 75 1.22 3.43 6.39
CA VAL A 75 0.30 4.48 6.81
C VAL A 75 -0.24 4.19 8.21
N GLY A 76 -0.66 2.95 8.50
CA GLY A 76 -1.26 2.59 9.79
C GLY A 76 -0.25 2.32 10.92
N GLN A 77 0.66 1.35 10.73
CA GLN A 77 1.51 0.81 11.81
C GLN A 77 2.81 1.60 12.01
N MET A 78 3.30 2.27 10.96
CA MET A 78 4.54 3.03 11.01
C MET A 78 4.30 4.55 11.13
N GLY A 79 3.04 5.01 11.12
CA GLY A 79 2.69 6.44 11.22
C GLY A 79 3.19 7.28 10.05
N LYS A 80 3.38 6.67 8.87
CA LYS A 80 3.96 7.32 7.68
C LYS A 80 2.90 7.87 6.74
N GLU A 81 1.85 8.45 7.30
CA GLU A 81 0.73 9.03 6.56
C GLU A 81 1.20 10.10 5.56
N TYR A 82 2.29 10.82 5.87
CA TYR A 82 2.92 11.83 4.99
C TYR A 82 3.26 11.30 3.60
N MET A 83 3.50 9.99 3.44
CA MET A 83 3.79 9.38 2.14
C MET A 83 2.58 9.46 1.19
N THR A 84 1.37 9.46 1.75
CA THR A 84 0.12 9.58 1.01
C THR A 84 -0.44 11.00 1.01
N THR A 85 -0.24 11.77 2.08
CA THR A 85 -0.83 13.12 2.22
C THR A 85 -0.02 14.23 1.55
N ASN A 86 1.28 14.04 1.30
CA ASN A 86 2.13 15.07 0.66
C ASN A 86 1.82 15.31 -0.84
N SER A 87 1.01 14.47 -1.49
CA SER A 87 0.66 14.63 -2.89
C SER A 87 -0.81 14.32 -3.13
N LYS A 88 -1.55 15.28 -3.71
CA LYS A 88 -2.95 15.10 -4.09
C LYS A 88 -3.19 13.89 -5.00
N HIS A 89 -2.23 13.57 -5.87
CA HIS A 89 -2.33 12.45 -6.81
C HIS A 89 -2.15 11.11 -6.09
N VAL A 90 -1.20 11.05 -5.17
CA VAL A 90 -0.93 9.84 -4.38
C VAL A 90 -2.04 9.61 -3.36
N SER A 91 -2.54 10.66 -2.72
CA SER A 91 -3.70 10.59 -1.82
C SER A 91 -4.92 10.08 -2.58
N ALA A 92 -5.28 10.68 -3.71
CA ALA A 92 -6.45 10.27 -4.48
C ALA A 92 -6.35 8.81 -4.98
N TRP A 93 -5.15 8.39 -5.40
CA TRP A 93 -4.88 6.99 -5.75
C TRP A 93 -5.06 6.07 -4.54
N TRP A 94 -4.47 6.43 -3.39
CA TRP A 94 -4.56 5.65 -2.16
C TRP A 94 -6.00 5.50 -1.67
N ASP A 95 -6.76 6.59 -1.68
CA ASP A 95 -8.17 6.61 -1.29
C ASP A 95 -9.02 5.72 -2.21
N ASP A 96 -8.79 5.77 -3.53
CA ASP A 96 -9.51 4.94 -4.51
C ASP A 96 -9.23 3.45 -4.36
N ILE A 97 -7.99 3.05 -4.07
CA ILE A 97 -7.65 1.63 -3.93
C ILE A 97 -7.97 1.06 -2.55
N SER A 98 -7.80 1.85 -1.49
CA SER A 98 -8.03 1.43 -0.11
C SER A 98 -9.51 1.39 0.25
N SER A 99 -10.35 2.24 -0.36
CA SER A 99 -11.81 2.22 -0.14
C SER A 99 -12.54 1.05 -0.80
N ARG A 100 -11.84 0.21 -1.58
CA ARG A 100 -12.47 -0.88 -2.35
C ARG A 100 -13.12 -1.92 -1.42
N PRO A 101 -14.38 -2.33 -1.67
CA PRO A 101 -15.11 -3.28 -0.81
C PRO A 101 -14.36 -4.60 -0.57
N SER A 102 -13.67 -5.07 -1.60
CA SER A 102 -12.78 -6.24 -1.54
C SER A 102 -11.65 -6.08 -0.53
N TRP A 103 -10.99 -4.91 -0.50
CA TRP A 103 -9.90 -4.62 0.43
C TRP A 103 -10.42 -4.43 1.84
N GLN A 104 -11.51 -3.68 1.99
CA GLN A 104 -12.21 -3.50 3.27
C GLN A 104 -12.62 -4.85 3.88
N LYS A 105 -13.15 -5.77 3.07
CA LYS A 105 -13.46 -7.13 3.52
C LYS A 105 -12.23 -7.89 3.99
N VAL A 106 -11.07 -7.68 3.37
CA VAL A 106 -9.82 -8.33 3.82
C VAL A 106 -9.35 -7.74 5.14
N LEU A 107 -9.41 -6.42 5.32
CA LEU A 107 -9.10 -5.79 6.62
C LEU A 107 -10.01 -6.28 7.74
N GLN A 108 -11.29 -6.54 7.44
CA GLN A 108 -12.23 -7.15 8.40
C GLN A 108 -11.88 -8.61 8.74
N LEU A 109 -11.52 -9.41 7.72
CA LEU A 109 -11.18 -10.83 7.92
C LEU A 109 -9.84 -11.04 8.62
N TYR A 110 -8.91 -10.12 8.41
CA TYR A 110 -7.57 -10.16 8.97
C TYR A 110 -7.32 -8.85 9.71
N ALA A 111 -8.12 -8.64 10.77
CA ALA A 111 -8.00 -7.50 11.66
C ALA A 111 -6.51 -7.22 11.89
N PRO A 112 -6.00 -6.04 11.46
CA PRO A 112 -4.62 -5.69 11.72
C PRO A 112 -4.39 -5.85 13.23
N PRO A 113 -3.25 -6.42 13.66
CA PRO A 113 -2.85 -6.27 15.04
C PRO A 113 -2.62 -4.78 15.25
N PHE A 114 -3.62 -4.05 15.72
CA PHE A 114 -3.44 -2.65 16.08
C PHE A 114 -2.41 -2.59 17.22
#